data_AF-A0A540V4N5-F1
#
_entry.id   AF-A0A540V4N5-F1
#
_cell.length_a   1.000
_cell.length_b   1.000
_cell.length_c   1.000
_cell.angle_alpha   90.00
_cell.angle_beta   90.00
_cell.angle_gamma   90.00
#
_symmetry.space_group_name_H-M   'P 1'
#
loop_
_entity.id
_entity.type
_entity.pdbx_description
1 polymer ?
#
loop_
_entity_poly.entity_id
_entity_poly.type
_entity_poly.pdbx_seq_one_letter_code
_entity_poly.pdbx_strand_id
1 'polypeptide(L)'
;MPFSEIYHRQVQLLVRTLPLVAQEECFALKGGTAINLFYRNLPRLSVDIDLTYLPLADRAQSLAGIDAALRRIGERIRESDPRIRVQESAPGSQTEITRLVVRTLDGVQIKIEVTPVLRGVV
;
A
#
# COMPACT_ATOMS: atom_id res chain seq x y z
N MET A 1 -24.17 4.92 -12.00
CA MET A 1 -23.40 3.69 -12.32
C MET A 1 -22.70 3.24 -11.04
N PRO A 2 -23.03 2.08 -10.46
CA PRO A 2 -22.50 1.62 -9.15
C PRO A 2 -20.96 1.50 -9.11
N PHE A 3 -20.32 1.33 -10.27
CA PHE A 3 -18.85 1.35 -10.41
C PHE A 3 -18.20 2.65 -9.93
N SER A 4 -18.85 3.80 -10.11
CA SER A 4 -18.32 5.10 -9.68
C SER A 4 -18.34 5.24 -8.15
N GLU A 5 -19.38 4.76 -7.47
CA GLU A 5 -19.52 4.93 -6.02
C GLU A 5 -18.49 4.09 -5.24
N ILE A 6 -18.30 2.82 -5.64
CA ILE A 6 -17.27 1.96 -5.05
C ILE A 6 -15.88 2.57 -5.28
N TYR A 7 -15.61 3.02 -6.52
CA TYR A 7 -14.36 3.68 -6.86
C TYR A 7 -14.12 4.92 -5.99
N HIS A 8 -15.10 5.82 -5.83
CA HIS A 8 -14.95 7.00 -4.98
C HIS A 8 -14.63 6.64 -3.52
N ARG A 9 -15.29 5.62 -2.98
CA ARG A 9 -15.03 5.18 -1.59
C ARG A 9 -13.64 4.56 -1.45
N GLN A 10 -13.17 3.80 -2.45
CA GLN A 10 -11.79 3.29 -2.48
C GLN A 10 -10.76 4.43 -2.55
N VAL A 11 -11.01 5.45 -3.38
CA VAL A 11 -10.15 6.64 -3.47
C VAL A 11 -10.12 7.40 -2.15
N GLN A 12 -11.27 7.58 -1.50
CA GLN A 12 -11.35 8.22 -0.19
C GLN A 12 -10.53 7.45 0.87
N LEU A 13 -10.61 6.11 0.87
CA LEU A 13 -9.81 5.27 1.75
C LEU A 13 -8.31 5.39 1.43
N LEU A 14 -7.92 5.40 0.15
CA LEU A 14 -6.54 5.59 -0.28
C LEU A 14 -5.98 6.94 0.17
N VAL A 15 -6.68 8.04 -0.08
CA VAL A 15 -6.24 9.39 0.29
C VAL A 15 -6.07 9.52 1.81
N ARG A 16 -6.95 8.91 2.61
CA ARG A 16 -6.80 8.84 4.07
C ARG A 16 -5.58 8.03 4.52
N THR A 17 -5.20 7.01 3.75
CA THR A 17 -4.11 6.08 4.09
C THR A 17 -2.74 6.60 3.67
N LEU A 18 -2.65 7.40 2.59
CA LEU A 18 -1.41 7.94 2.05
C LEU A 18 -0.51 8.66 3.08
N PRO A 19 -1.01 9.55 3.95
CA PRO A 19 -0.17 10.21 4.95
C PRO A 19 0.45 9.26 5.97
N LEU A 20 -0.18 8.12 6.25
CA LEU A 20 0.33 7.11 7.19
C LEU A 20 1.42 6.26 6.56
N VAL A 21 1.32 6.03 5.24
CA VAL A 21 2.35 5.38 4.42
C VAL A 21 3.55 6.30 4.24
N ALA A 22 3.32 7.58 3.98
CA ALA A 22 4.37 8.59 3.75
C ALA A 22 5.30 8.83 4.94
N GLN A 23 4.94 8.35 6.13
CA GLN A 23 5.83 8.37 7.31
C GLN A 23 6.98 7.36 7.22
N GLU A 24 6.90 6.35 6.34
CA GLU A 24 8.04 5.48 6.06
C GLU A 24 8.90 6.06 4.93
N GLU A 25 9.97 6.75 5.29
CA GLU A 25 10.93 7.33 4.34
C GLU A 25 11.68 6.29 3.52
N CYS A 26 11.66 5.02 3.94
CA CYS A 26 12.31 3.92 3.22
C CYS A 26 11.55 3.47 1.96
N PHE A 27 10.36 4.04 1.69
CA PHE A 27 9.56 3.74 0.51
C PHE A 27 9.41 4.96 -0.41
N ALA A 28 9.50 4.71 -1.71
CA ALA A 28 8.97 5.61 -2.73
C ALA A 28 7.66 5.06 -3.30
N LEU A 29 6.70 5.95 -3.54
CA LEU A 29 5.49 5.63 -4.27
C LEU A 29 5.83 5.38 -5.74
N LYS A 30 5.53 4.19 -6.26
CA LYS A 30 5.78 3.80 -7.65
C LYS A 30 4.47 3.72 -8.45
N GLY A 31 4.63 3.68 -9.76
CA GLY A 31 3.57 3.31 -10.71
C GLY A 31 2.77 4.48 -11.26
N GLY A 32 2.36 4.34 -12.53
CA GLY A 32 1.47 5.28 -13.19
C GLY A 32 0.08 5.39 -12.54
N THR A 33 -0.30 4.50 -11.63
CA THR A 33 -1.62 4.50 -10.94
C THR A 33 -1.68 5.54 -9.82
N ALA A 34 -0.60 5.71 -9.05
CA ALA A 34 -0.48 6.76 -8.05
C ALA A 34 -0.48 8.15 -8.70
N ILE A 35 0.29 8.33 -9.79
CA ILE A 35 0.29 9.56 -10.59
C ILE A 35 -1.05 9.81 -11.29
N ASN A 36 -1.70 8.76 -11.82
CA ASN A 36 -2.95 8.94 -12.59
C ASN A 36 -4.18 9.23 -11.73
N LEU A 37 -4.17 8.95 -10.42
CA LEU A 37 -5.19 9.48 -9.49
C LEU A 37 -5.22 11.02 -9.51
N PHE A 38 -4.07 11.65 -9.74
CA PHE A 38 -3.92 13.10 -9.81
C PHE A 38 -3.89 13.64 -11.24
N TYR A 39 -3.65 12.79 -12.25
CA TYR A 39 -3.39 13.23 -13.64
C TYR A 39 -4.45 12.85 -14.68
N ARG A 40 -5.25 11.77 -14.51
CA ARG A 40 -6.22 11.32 -15.54
C ARG A 40 -7.57 10.91 -14.96
N ASN A 41 -8.64 11.48 -15.53
CA ASN A 41 -10.03 11.30 -15.09
C ASN A 41 -10.68 10.04 -15.71
N LEU A 42 -10.18 8.84 -15.38
CA LEU A 42 -10.72 7.56 -15.88
C LEU A 42 -11.05 6.59 -14.72
N PRO A 43 -12.24 5.95 -14.71
CA PRO A 43 -12.59 4.97 -13.69
C PRO A 43 -11.71 3.72 -13.82
N ARG A 44 -11.02 3.34 -12.74
CA ARG A 44 -10.13 2.17 -12.67
C ARG A 44 -10.80 1.02 -11.94
N LEU A 45 -10.46 -0.21 -12.34
CA LEU A 45 -10.92 -1.45 -11.73
C LEU A 45 -10.27 -1.76 -10.36
N SER A 46 -9.15 -1.12 -10.02
CA SER A 46 -8.49 -1.24 -8.71
C SER A 46 -7.80 0.06 -8.32
N VAL A 47 -7.71 0.31 -7.01
CA VAL A 47 -7.08 1.47 -6.38
C VAL A 47 -6.07 0.93 -5.37
N ASP A 48 -4.81 0.82 -5.79
CA ASP A 48 -3.73 0.22 -5.00
C ASP A 48 -2.57 1.23 -4.80
N ILE A 49 -1.90 1.13 -3.65
CA ILE A 49 -0.68 1.87 -3.30
C ILE A 49 0.51 0.97 -3.56
N ASP A 50 1.26 1.34 -4.58
CA ASP A 50 2.42 0.60 -5.05
C ASP A 50 3.68 1.27 -4.51
N LEU A 51 4.55 0.53 -3.83
CA LEU A 51 5.77 1.04 -3.20
C LEU A 51 7.05 0.34 -3.72
N THR A 52 8.14 1.10 -3.74
CA THR A 52 9.51 0.65 -3.99
C THR A 52 10.34 0.89 -2.74
N TYR A 53 11.07 -0.12 -2.27
CA TYR A 53 12.00 0.01 -1.15
C TYR A 53 13.31 0.69 -1.62
N LEU A 54 13.71 1.76 -0.95
CA LEU A 54 14.81 2.62 -1.35
C LEU A 54 16.19 2.17 -0.85
N PRO A 55 16.35 1.70 0.41
CA PRO A 55 17.66 1.31 0.91
C PRO A 55 18.31 0.18 0.10
N LEU A 56 19.57 0.39 -0.28
CA LEU A 56 20.38 -0.62 -0.94
C LEU A 56 20.96 -1.57 0.11
N ALA A 57 20.46 -2.80 0.15
CA ALA A 57 20.92 -3.85 1.05
C ALA A 57 20.85 -5.22 0.36
N ASP A 58 21.40 -6.24 1.00
CA ASP A 58 21.21 -7.61 0.51
C ASP A 58 19.71 -8.01 0.55
N ARG A 59 19.39 -9.16 -0.06
CA ARG A 59 17.99 -9.61 -0.13
C ARG A 59 17.36 -9.82 1.24
N ALA A 60 18.06 -10.45 2.18
CA ALA A 60 17.49 -10.78 3.49
C ALA A 60 17.25 -9.51 4.31
N GLN A 61 18.22 -8.61 4.33
CA GLN A 61 18.12 -7.30 4.98
C GLN A 61 17.00 -6.44 4.39
N SER A 62 16.88 -6.43 3.06
CA SER A 62 15.81 -5.67 2.38
C SER A 62 14.43 -6.22 2.75
N LEU A 63 14.26 -7.54 2.75
CA LEU A 63 12.99 -8.18 3.11
C LEU A 63 12.61 -7.92 4.57
N ALA A 64 13.56 -8.00 5.50
CA ALA A 64 13.32 -7.67 6.90
C ALA A 64 12.95 -6.19 7.09
N GLY A 65 13.61 -5.29 6.36
CA GLY A 65 13.27 -3.86 6.38
C GLY A 65 11.88 -3.57 5.84
N ILE A 66 11.49 -4.21 4.74
CA ILE A 66 10.15 -4.13 4.15
C ILE A 66 9.10 -4.65 5.13
N ASP A 67 9.30 -5.83 5.71
CA ASP A 67 8.37 -6.43 6.67
C ASP A 67 8.13 -5.51 7.88
N ALA A 68 9.21 -5.04 8.50
CA ALA A 68 9.13 -4.14 9.65
C ALA A 68 8.42 -2.82 9.30
N ALA A 69 8.70 -2.22 8.15
CA ALA A 69 8.07 -0.98 7.72
C ALA A 69 6.59 -1.17 7.40
N LEU A 70 6.20 -2.26 6.72
CA LEU A 70 4.80 -2.56 6.47
C LEU A 70 4.02 -2.84 7.76
N ARG A 71 4.63 -3.51 8.76
CA ARG A 71 3.99 -3.71 10.07
C ARG A 71 3.70 -2.38 10.76
N ARG A 72 4.67 -1.45 10.81
CA ARG A 72 4.47 -0.10 11.36
C ARG A 72 3.37 0.67 10.63
N ILE A 73 3.33 0.60 9.30
CA ILE A 73 2.22 1.18 8.52
C ILE A 73 0.89 0.57 8.95
N GLY A 74 0.82 -0.75 9.06
CA GLY A 74 -0.39 -1.45 9.46
C GLY A 74 -0.87 -1.08 10.87
N GLU A 75 0.05 -0.94 11.82
CA GLU A 75 -0.23 -0.46 13.19
C GLU A 75 -0.79 0.96 13.17
N ARG A 76 -0.11 1.91 12.49
CA ARG A 76 -0.60 3.29 12.38
C ARG A 76 -1.98 3.39 11.76
N ILE A 77 -2.28 2.55 10.75
CA ILE A 77 -3.62 2.50 10.15
C ILE A 77 -4.65 2.03 11.17
N ARG A 78 -4.37 0.96 11.92
CA ARG A 78 -5.28 0.44 12.97
C ARG A 78 -5.51 1.47 14.08
N GLU A 79 -4.48 2.21 14.47
CA GLU A 79 -4.57 3.30 15.46
C GLU A 79 -5.38 4.49 14.94
N SER A 80 -5.27 4.81 13.65
CA SER A 80 -5.97 5.96 13.05
C SER A 80 -7.49 5.77 12.95
N ASP A 81 -7.97 4.53 12.78
CA ASP A 81 -9.40 4.21 12.74
C ASP A 81 -9.60 2.73 13.14
N PRO A 82 -10.13 2.45 14.35
CA PRO A 82 -10.29 1.08 14.85
C PRO A 82 -11.32 0.25 14.06
N ARG A 83 -12.08 0.88 13.17
CA ARG A 83 -13.02 0.19 12.26
C ARG A 83 -12.33 -0.34 11.00
N ILE A 84 -11.09 0.05 10.74
CA ILE A 84 -10.30 -0.47 9.63
C ILE A 84 -9.63 -1.77 10.05
N ARG A 85 -9.82 -2.82 9.24
CA ARG A 85 -9.11 -4.08 9.34
C ARG A 85 -7.91 -4.06 8.41
N VAL A 86 -6.75 -4.40 8.95
CA VAL A 86 -5.50 -4.54 8.17
C VAL A 86 -5.07 -5.99 8.22
N GLN A 87 -5.03 -6.63 7.05
CA GLN A 87 -4.51 -7.98 6.86
C GLN A 87 -3.13 -7.92 6.23
N GLU A 88 -2.18 -8.62 6.82
CA GLU A 88 -0.81 -8.76 6.33
C GLU A 88 -0.70 -10.00 5.44
N SER A 89 0.08 -9.91 4.37
CA SER A 89 0.25 -11.00 3.41
C SER A 89 1.71 -11.11 2.97
N ALA A 90 2.22 -12.34 3.03
CA ALA A 90 3.50 -12.74 2.46
C ALA A 90 3.29 -13.60 1.20
N PRO A 91 4.22 -13.59 0.24
CA PRO A 91 4.26 -14.58 -0.84
C PRO A 91 4.50 -15.99 -0.28
N GLY A 92 4.01 -17.04 -0.94
CA GLY A 92 4.18 -18.42 -0.45
C GLY A 92 5.63 -18.93 -0.38
N SER A 93 6.59 -18.19 -0.94
CA SER A 93 8.02 -18.53 -0.95
C SER A 93 8.83 -17.91 0.19
N GLN A 94 8.24 -17.06 1.04
CA GLN A 94 8.94 -16.37 2.13
C GLN A 94 7.99 -16.00 3.28
N THR A 95 8.54 -15.65 4.44
CA THR A 95 7.77 -15.28 5.65
C THR A 95 7.51 -13.79 5.76
N GLU A 96 8.40 -12.97 5.21
CA GLU A 96 8.34 -11.51 5.27
C GLU A 96 7.15 -10.99 4.43
N ILE A 97 6.35 -10.13 5.05
CA ILE A 97 5.17 -9.57 4.40
C ILE A 97 5.61 -8.60 3.31
N THR A 98 4.88 -8.62 2.20
CA THR A 98 5.10 -7.69 1.07
C THR A 98 3.85 -6.92 0.70
N ARG A 99 2.75 -7.17 1.43
CA ARG A 99 1.46 -6.57 1.14
C ARG A 99 0.61 -6.39 2.39
N LEU A 100 -0.09 -5.26 2.45
CA LEU A 100 -1.21 -5.02 3.35
C LEU A 100 -2.50 -4.94 2.55
N VAL A 101 -3.55 -5.52 3.10
CA VAL A 101 -4.92 -5.35 2.62
C VAL A 101 -5.68 -4.54 3.67
N VAL A 102 -6.10 -3.34 3.30
CA VAL A 102 -6.79 -2.39 4.19
C VAL A 102 -8.26 -2.40 3.84
N ARG A 103 -9.12 -2.74 4.80
CA ARG A 103 -10.54 -2.95 4.57
C ARG A 103 -11.40 -2.27 5.64
N THR A 104 -12.43 -1.55 5.23
CA THR A 104 -13.44 -0.98 6.12
C THR A 104 -14.55 -1.99 6.42
N LEU A 105 -15.35 -1.75 7.47
CA LEU A 105 -16.46 -2.63 7.86
C LEU A 105 -17.55 -2.79 6.78
N ASP A 106 -17.74 -1.75 5.96
CA ASP A 106 -18.69 -1.69 4.86
C ASP A 106 -18.14 -2.31 3.55
N GLY A 107 -16.99 -2.98 3.62
CA GLY A 107 -16.46 -3.83 2.54
C GLY A 107 -15.56 -3.13 1.53
N VAL A 108 -15.31 -1.82 1.67
CA VAL A 108 -14.37 -1.08 0.82
C VAL A 108 -12.94 -1.51 1.13
N GLN A 109 -12.13 -1.69 0.09
CA GLN A 109 -10.79 -2.24 0.23
C GLN A 109 -9.80 -1.57 -0.73
N ILE A 110 -8.59 -1.34 -0.23
CA ILE A 110 -7.39 -0.99 -1.00
C ILE A 110 -6.23 -1.92 -0.62
N LYS A 111 -5.17 -1.96 -1.43
CA LYS A 111 -3.95 -2.70 -1.09
C LYS A 111 -2.75 -1.76 -1.04
N ILE A 112 -1.79 -2.11 -0.21
CA ILE A 112 -0.45 -1.51 -0.18
C ILE A 112 0.52 -2.64 -0.52
N GLU A 113 1.25 -2.52 -1.62
CA GLU A 113 2.11 -3.57 -2.16
C GLU A 113 3.53 -3.08 -2.40
N VAL A 114 4.52 -3.85 -1.97
CA VAL A 114 5.95 -3.60 -2.22
C VAL A 114 6.45 -4.67 -3.18
N THR A 115 7.08 -4.27 -4.29
CA THR A 115 7.73 -5.24 -5.19
C THR A 115 9.23 -5.32 -4.87
N PRO A 116 9.74 -6.48 -4.41
CA PRO A 116 11.14 -6.62 -4.01
C PRO A 116 12.13 -6.75 -5.17
N VAL A 117 11.63 -6.74 -6.42
CA VAL A 117 12.37 -7.01 -7.66
C VAL A 117 13.05 -5.74 -8.22
N LEU A 118 12.48 -4.56 -7.99
CA LEU A 118 13.08 -3.28 -8.39
C LEU A 118 13.91 -2.74 -7.23
N ARG A 119 15.22 -2.70 -7.39
CA ARG A 119 16.20 -2.16 -6.43
C ARG A 119 17.11 -1.18 -7.15
N GLY A 120 17.41 -0.05 -6.53
CA GLY A 120 18.21 0.99 -7.16
C GLY A 120 17.40 1.89 -8.09
N VAL A 121 17.89 3.12 -8.22
CA VAL A 121 17.33 4.30 -8.89
C VAL A 121 16.40 4.02 -10.08
N VAL A 122 15.27 4.74 -10.09
CA VAL A 122 14.47 5.06 -11.29
C VAL A 122 15.10 6.28 -11.97
#